data_AF-K0VTU9-F1
#
_entry.id   AF-K0VTU9-F1
#
_cell.length_a   1.000
_cell.length_b   1.000
_cell.length_c   1.000
_cell.angle_alpha   90.00
_cell.angle_beta   90.00
_cell.angle_gamma   90.00
#
_symmetry.space_group_name_H-M   'P 1'
#
loop_
_entity.id
_entity.type
_entity.pdbx_description
1 polymer ?
#
loop_
_entity_poly.entity_id
_entity_poly.type
_entity_poly.pdbx_seq_one_letter_code
_entity_poly.pdbx_strand_id
1 'polypeptide(L)'
;HKGPQGTVQATVSDAQESGKLVIEAEKITKSFGDRPIVTPFSIRVHRGDCIGLVGPNGAGKTTLLKMLTGQLSPDSGTVKLGTNLEIATLDQKREDLDPEDTLANYLTDGRGENLLVNGEQRHVTGYMKEFLFQPEQARTPIRSLSGGERARLMLARILSRPANLLILDEPTNDLDIETLDLLQEIVAGFPGTVILVSHDRDFLDRTVTSTIAPAVPDAPDGRWIEYAGGYTDMLAQRKGALEERRKAEKAAEKPKAQEAAPQSANSKGKLSFKQKFALDNLPKEMAKAEAEIAKREQVMADPNLFTRDAAAFNRLAAEMEKLRTGLTKMEEEWLELEMLREELEG
;
A
#
# COMPACT_ATOMS: atom_id res chain seq x y z
N HIS A 1 24.70 -14.11 19.61
CA HIS A 1 23.34 -14.40 19.11
C HIS A 1 23.40 -14.41 17.59
N LYS A 2 23.29 -15.59 16.96
CA LYS A 2 23.20 -15.74 15.51
C LYS A 2 21.71 -15.80 15.17
N GLY A 3 21.19 -14.80 14.46
CA GLY A 3 19.84 -14.83 13.91
C GLY A 3 19.70 -15.91 12.84
N PRO A 4 18.49 -16.40 12.56
CA PRO A 4 18.27 -17.38 11.51
C PRO A 4 18.60 -16.77 10.14
N GLN A 5 19.61 -17.32 9.47
CA GLN A 5 19.89 -17.05 8.07
C GLN A 5 19.11 -18.06 7.23
N GLY A 6 17.90 -17.68 6.79
CA GLY A 6 17.16 -18.39 5.76
C GLY A 6 16.89 -17.43 4.62
N THR A 7 17.60 -17.59 3.50
CA THR A 7 17.28 -16.90 2.25
C THR A 7 16.02 -17.57 1.71
N VAL A 8 14.87 -16.91 1.76
CA VAL A 8 13.65 -17.46 1.19
C VAL A 8 13.76 -17.32 -0.33
N GLN A 9 13.85 -18.46 -1.02
CA GLN A 9 13.70 -18.52 -2.47
C GLN A 9 12.27 -18.94 -2.75
N ALA A 10 11.33 -18.00 -2.60
CA ALA A 10 9.97 -18.22 -3.10
C ALA A 10 10.08 -18.33 -4.62
N THR A 11 9.85 -19.54 -5.15
CA THR A 11 9.88 -19.77 -6.61
C THR A 11 8.55 -19.34 -7.19
N VAL A 12 8.39 -18.03 -7.36
CA VAL A 12 7.18 -17.45 -7.92
C VAL A 12 7.17 -17.75 -9.43
N SER A 13 6.13 -18.45 -9.89
CA SER A 13 6.12 -19.14 -11.18
C SER A 13 5.22 -18.46 -12.21
N ASP A 14 5.64 -18.49 -13.47
CA ASP A 14 4.90 -18.02 -14.64
C ASP A 14 3.57 -18.78 -14.80
N ALA A 15 2.46 -18.12 -14.50
CA ALA A 15 1.14 -18.55 -14.96
C ALA A 15 1.02 -18.39 -16.49
N GLN A 16 0.11 -19.13 -17.12
CA GLN A 16 -0.11 -19.09 -18.57
C GLN A 16 -0.06 -17.66 -19.11
N GLU A 17 0.76 -17.43 -20.15
CA GLU A 17 1.08 -16.09 -20.65
C GLU A 17 -0.17 -15.23 -20.89
N SER A 18 -0.44 -14.32 -19.95
CA SER A 18 -1.61 -13.43 -19.88
C SER A 18 -1.70 -12.33 -20.95
N GLY A 19 -1.28 -12.50 -22.20
CA GLY A 19 -1.11 -11.36 -23.12
C GLY A 19 -0.22 -10.22 -22.55
N LYS A 20 0.13 -9.21 -23.36
CA LYS A 20 1.00 -8.11 -22.90
C LYS A 20 0.23 -7.02 -22.12
N LEU A 21 -1.07 -6.90 -22.39
CA LEU A 21 -1.96 -5.91 -21.80
C LEU A 21 -2.91 -6.62 -20.83
N VAL A 22 -2.82 -6.28 -19.56
CA VAL A 22 -3.52 -6.95 -18.46
C VAL A 22 -4.79 -6.19 -18.12
N ILE A 23 -4.73 -4.86 -18.02
CA ILE A 23 -5.90 -3.99 -17.84
C ILE A 23 -5.75 -2.77 -18.74
N GLU A 24 -6.80 -2.40 -19.45
CA GLU A 24 -6.93 -1.11 -20.12
C GLU A 24 -8.22 -0.43 -19.66
N ALA A 25 -8.07 0.70 -18.96
CA ALA A 25 -9.18 1.56 -18.60
C ALA A 25 -9.08 2.86 -19.38
N GLU A 26 -10.17 3.23 -20.07
CA GLU A 26 -10.26 4.46 -20.85
C GLU A 26 -11.37 5.36 -20.30
N LYS A 27 -10.97 6.52 -19.78
CA LYS A 27 -11.83 7.61 -19.29
C LYS A 27 -12.94 7.12 -18.36
N ILE A 28 -12.61 6.18 -17.47
CA ILE A 28 -13.57 5.61 -16.55
C ILE A 28 -14.02 6.66 -15.53
N THR A 29 -15.31 6.63 -15.20
CA THR A 29 -15.91 7.50 -14.18
C THR A 29 -16.77 6.70 -13.22
N LYS A 30 -16.87 7.17 -11.98
CA LYS A 30 -17.80 6.65 -10.99
C LYS A 30 -18.25 7.71 -10.01
N SER A 31 -19.56 7.78 -9.77
CA SER A 31 -20.17 8.64 -8.75
C SER A 31 -21.15 7.84 -7.89
N PHE A 32 -21.27 8.22 -6.62
CA PHE A 32 -22.35 7.74 -5.74
C PHE A 32 -23.17 8.95 -5.28
N GLY A 33 -24.38 9.08 -5.81
CA GLY A 33 -25.16 10.32 -5.67
C GLY A 33 -24.40 11.49 -6.30
N ASP A 34 -24.30 12.61 -5.57
CA ASP A 34 -23.59 13.81 -6.02
C ASP A 34 -22.07 13.76 -5.78
N ARG A 35 -21.56 12.67 -5.18
CA ARG A 35 -20.15 12.54 -4.84
C ARG A 35 -19.38 11.83 -5.96
N PRO A 36 -18.50 12.53 -6.71
CA PRO A 36 -17.60 11.87 -7.64
C PRO A 36 -16.53 11.09 -6.87
N ILE A 37 -16.34 9.82 -7.24
CA ILE A 37 -15.29 8.94 -6.69
C ILE A 37 -14.15 8.78 -7.69
N VAL A 38 -14.50 8.67 -8.97
CA VAL A 38 -13.55 8.65 -10.08
C VAL A 38 -14.07 9.60 -11.15
N THR A 39 -13.31 10.65 -11.42
CA THR A 39 -13.45 11.54 -12.58
C THR A 39 -12.50 11.07 -13.67
N PRO A 40 -12.76 11.35 -14.96
CA PRO A 40 -12.23 10.57 -16.08
C PRO A 40 -10.76 10.15 -15.90
N PHE A 41 -10.57 8.86 -15.60
CA PHE A 41 -9.27 8.26 -15.34
C PHE A 41 -8.95 7.23 -16.41
N SER A 42 -7.71 7.18 -16.88
CA SER A 42 -7.27 6.18 -17.86
C SER A 42 -5.93 5.60 -17.42
N ILE A 43 -5.78 4.29 -17.58
CA ILE A 43 -4.55 3.58 -17.27
C ILE A 43 -4.40 2.38 -18.19
N ARG A 44 -3.16 2.02 -18.50
CA ARG A 44 -2.79 0.77 -19.15
C ARG A 44 -1.83 0.02 -18.26
N VAL A 45 -2.23 -1.19 -17.86
CA VAL A 45 -1.44 -2.08 -17.02
C VAL A 45 -0.92 -3.20 -17.89
N HIS A 46 0.39 -3.38 -17.87
CA HIS A 46 1.11 -4.42 -18.58
C HIS A 46 1.48 -5.58 -17.64
N ARG A 47 1.79 -6.73 -18.26
CA ARG A 47 2.32 -7.88 -17.53
C ARG A 47 3.65 -7.48 -16.86
N GLY A 48 3.81 -7.83 -15.58
CA GLY A 48 4.99 -7.50 -14.79
C GLY A 48 4.92 -6.14 -14.09
N ASP A 49 3.89 -5.33 -14.36
CA ASP A 49 3.69 -4.08 -13.61
C ASP A 49 3.32 -4.41 -12.16
N CYS A 50 3.92 -3.69 -11.22
CA CYS A 50 3.52 -3.67 -9.82
C CYS A 50 2.98 -2.28 -9.49
N ILE A 51 1.68 -2.18 -9.26
CA ILE A 51 0.98 -0.90 -9.12
C ILE A 51 0.61 -0.70 -7.66
N GLY A 52 1.14 0.36 -7.04
CA GLY A 52 0.70 0.84 -5.74
C GLY A 52 -0.54 1.71 -5.84
N LEU A 53 -1.53 1.51 -4.98
CA LEU A 53 -2.73 2.35 -4.86
C LEU A 53 -2.77 2.97 -3.48
N VAL A 54 -2.57 4.29 -3.41
CA VAL A 54 -2.45 5.04 -2.16
C VAL A 54 -3.51 6.13 -2.05
N GLY A 55 -3.82 6.55 -0.83
CA GLY A 55 -4.75 7.63 -0.54
C GLY A 55 -5.53 7.42 0.76
N PRO A 56 -6.14 8.48 1.32
CA PRO A 56 -6.83 8.38 2.59
C PRO A 56 -8.06 7.46 2.53
N ASN A 57 -8.50 7.00 3.70
CA ASN A 57 -9.72 6.20 3.81
C ASN A 57 -10.92 6.98 3.27
N GLY A 58 -11.72 6.30 2.45
CA GLY A 58 -12.86 6.92 1.77
C GLY A 58 -12.52 7.78 0.55
N ALA A 59 -11.26 7.82 0.09
CA ALA A 59 -10.89 8.45 -1.19
C ALA A 59 -11.46 7.70 -2.41
N GLY A 60 -11.76 6.41 -2.26
CA GLY A 60 -12.30 5.57 -3.34
C GLY A 60 -11.37 4.47 -3.84
N LYS A 61 -10.28 4.13 -3.11
CA LYS A 61 -9.30 3.09 -3.49
C LYS A 61 -9.98 1.78 -3.90
N THR A 62 -10.78 1.21 -3.00
CA THR A 62 -11.51 -0.04 -3.25
C THR A 62 -12.50 0.09 -4.42
N THR A 63 -13.11 1.26 -4.65
CA THR A 63 -14.00 1.50 -5.79
C THR A 63 -13.22 1.49 -7.10
N LEU A 64 -12.08 2.17 -7.14
CA LEU A 64 -11.20 2.19 -8.32
C LEU A 64 -10.67 0.77 -8.60
N LEU A 65 -10.18 0.08 -7.58
CA LEU A 65 -9.72 -1.31 -7.67
C LEU A 65 -10.80 -2.22 -8.27
N LYS A 66 -12.03 -2.18 -7.72
CA LYS A 66 -13.16 -2.98 -8.23
C LYS A 66 -13.52 -2.66 -9.68
N MET A 67 -13.36 -1.42 -10.11
CA MET A 67 -13.56 -1.08 -11.52
C MET A 67 -12.46 -1.63 -12.41
N LEU A 68 -11.20 -1.46 -12.02
CA LEU A 68 -10.05 -1.96 -12.77
C LEU A 68 -10.06 -3.50 -12.90
N THR A 69 -10.65 -4.20 -11.93
CA THR A 69 -10.74 -5.67 -11.91
C THR A 69 -12.06 -6.22 -12.45
N GLY A 70 -12.95 -5.34 -12.95
CA GLY A 70 -14.23 -5.72 -13.55
C GLY A 70 -15.33 -6.12 -12.57
N GLN A 71 -15.09 -6.04 -11.25
CA GLN A 71 -16.09 -6.32 -10.21
C GLN A 71 -17.16 -5.22 -10.08
N LEU A 72 -16.87 -4.01 -10.57
CA LEU A 72 -17.78 -2.88 -10.61
C LEU A 72 -17.75 -2.20 -11.97
N SER A 73 -18.90 -2.01 -12.61
CA SER A 73 -18.97 -1.27 -13.87
C SER A 73 -18.80 0.24 -13.64
N PRO A 74 -18.01 0.94 -14.48
CA PRO A 74 -17.95 2.40 -14.46
C PRO A 74 -19.27 2.99 -14.98
N ASP A 75 -19.56 4.24 -14.62
CA ASP A 75 -20.74 4.96 -15.11
C ASP A 75 -20.54 5.48 -16.55
N SER A 76 -19.29 5.72 -16.95
CA SER A 76 -18.87 6.08 -18.30
C SER A 76 -17.43 5.63 -18.53
N GLY A 77 -17.00 5.55 -19.79
CA GLY A 77 -15.71 4.97 -20.17
C GLY A 77 -15.76 3.46 -20.29
N THR A 78 -14.61 2.82 -20.50
CA THR A 78 -14.51 1.36 -20.69
C THR A 78 -13.36 0.77 -19.91
N VAL A 79 -13.56 -0.44 -19.38
CA VAL A 79 -12.49 -1.29 -18.83
C VAL A 79 -12.43 -2.56 -19.68
N LYS A 80 -11.24 -2.91 -20.15
CA LYS A 80 -10.94 -4.17 -20.82
C LYS A 80 -9.91 -4.93 -20.00
N LEU A 81 -10.22 -6.19 -19.70
CA LEU A 81 -9.28 -7.11 -19.06
C LEU A 81 -8.57 -7.94 -20.12
N GLY A 82 -7.33 -8.30 -19.86
CA GLY A 82 -6.53 -9.20 -20.69
C GLY A 82 -7.17 -10.58 -20.82
N THR A 83 -6.75 -11.32 -21.84
CA THR A 83 -7.20 -12.70 -22.06
C THR A 83 -6.55 -13.66 -21.06
N ASN A 84 -7.29 -14.69 -20.63
CA ASN A 84 -6.82 -15.72 -19.68
C ASN A 84 -6.34 -15.13 -18.34
N LEU A 85 -7.00 -14.06 -17.87
CA LEU A 85 -6.69 -13.45 -16.59
C LEU A 85 -7.16 -14.35 -15.44
N GLU A 86 -6.21 -14.78 -14.60
CA GLU A 86 -6.45 -15.52 -13.36
C GLU A 86 -6.11 -14.59 -12.21
N ILE A 87 -7.17 -14.03 -11.61
CA ILE A 87 -7.07 -13.04 -10.54
C ILE A 87 -7.05 -13.76 -9.19
N ALA A 88 -6.00 -13.53 -8.43
CA ALA A 88 -5.96 -13.84 -7.02
C ALA A 88 -6.11 -12.56 -6.19
N THR A 89 -6.89 -12.62 -5.12
CA THR A 89 -7.11 -11.46 -4.23
C THR A 89 -6.86 -11.88 -2.79
N LEU A 90 -5.99 -11.12 -2.12
CA LEU A 90 -5.87 -11.11 -0.67
C LEU A 90 -6.60 -9.85 -0.18
N ASP A 91 -7.78 -10.00 0.39
CA ASP A 91 -8.53 -8.90 0.97
C ASP A 91 -8.44 -8.89 2.51
N GLN A 92 -8.82 -7.77 3.12
CA GLN A 92 -8.86 -7.62 4.58
C GLN A 92 -9.87 -8.55 5.25
N LYS A 93 -10.87 -9.03 4.50
CA LYS A 93 -11.84 -10.00 4.98
C LYS A 93 -11.21 -11.37 4.89
N ARG A 94 -10.24 -11.62 5.78
CA ARG A 94 -9.61 -12.92 5.99
C ARG A 94 -10.67 -13.98 5.72
N GLU A 95 -10.49 -14.75 4.65
CA GLU A 95 -11.36 -15.89 4.33
C GLU A 95 -11.68 -16.58 5.65
N ASP A 96 -12.95 -16.91 5.90
CA ASP A 96 -13.37 -17.58 7.13
C ASP A 96 -12.59 -18.90 7.27
N LEU A 97 -11.40 -18.80 7.86
CA LEU A 97 -10.52 -19.94 8.08
C LEU A 97 -11.26 -20.81 9.07
N ASP A 98 -11.50 -22.07 8.72
CA ASP A 98 -12.04 -23.02 9.67
C ASP A 98 -11.02 -23.17 10.81
N PRO A 99 -11.35 -22.73 12.04
CA PRO A 99 -10.40 -22.70 13.15
C PRO A 99 -9.89 -24.09 13.55
N GLU A 100 -10.66 -25.14 13.25
CA GLU A 100 -10.31 -26.52 13.56
C GLU A 100 -9.54 -27.20 12.41
N ASP A 101 -9.45 -26.56 11.24
CA ASP A 101 -8.63 -27.07 10.15
C ASP A 101 -7.15 -26.99 10.52
N THR A 102 -6.35 -27.92 9.99
CA THR A 102 -4.90 -27.92 10.19
C THR A 102 -4.21 -27.18 9.06
N LEU A 103 -3.04 -26.61 9.34
CA LEU A 103 -2.24 -25.89 8.34
C LEU A 103 -2.06 -26.68 7.04
N ALA A 104 -1.63 -27.93 7.12
CA ALA A 104 -1.40 -28.75 5.93
C ALA A 104 -2.72 -29.06 5.19
N ASN A 105 -3.78 -29.39 5.92
CA ASN A 105 -5.09 -29.71 5.33
C ASN A 105 -5.69 -28.48 4.63
N TYR A 106 -5.48 -27.29 5.18
CA TYR A 106 -5.84 -26.03 4.55
C TYR A 106 -5.07 -25.79 3.24
N LEU A 107 -3.77 -26.09 3.19
CA LEU A 107 -2.99 -25.93 1.96
C LEU A 107 -3.31 -26.96 0.87
N THR A 108 -3.74 -28.17 1.26
CA THR A 108 -4.00 -29.27 0.32
C THR A 108 -5.48 -29.42 -0.04
N ASP A 109 -6.37 -28.54 0.43
CA ASP A 109 -7.83 -28.73 0.34
C ASP A 109 -8.28 -30.09 0.90
N GLY A 110 -7.56 -30.60 1.90
CA GLY A 110 -7.69 -31.93 2.47
C GLY A 110 -7.36 -33.10 1.56
N ARG A 111 -6.65 -32.85 0.45
CA ARG A 111 -6.26 -33.87 -0.54
C ARG A 111 -4.86 -34.42 -0.25
N GLY A 112 -4.70 -35.04 0.92
CA GLY A 112 -3.46 -35.72 1.31
C GLY A 112 -2.29 -34.78 1.61
N GLU A 113 -1.07 -35.20 1.29
CA GLU A 113 0.19 -34.51 1.65
C GLU A 113 0.82 -33.72 0.49
N ASN A 114 0.16 -33.69 -0.67
CA ASN A 114 0.64 -32.98 -1.84
C ASN A 114 -0.36 -31.90 -2.27
N LEU A 115 0.17 -30.80 -2.78
CA LEU A 115 -0.61 -29.76 -3.42
C LEU A 115 -0.08 -29.53 -4.83
N LEU A 116 -0.95 -29.01 -5.69
CA LEU A 116 -0.58 -28.64 -7.04
C LEU A 116 -0.27 -27.14 -7.03
N VAL A 117 0.99 -26.79 -7.28
CA VAL A 117 1.46 -25.41 -7.38
C VAL A 117 1.80 -25.17 -8.84
N ASN A 118 1.02 -24.30 -9.51
CA ASN A 118 1.23 -23.94 -10.91
C ASN A 118 1.35 -25.15 -11.87
N GLY A 119 0.53 -26.18 -11.66
CA GLY A 119 0.55 -27.40 -12.49
C GLY A 119 1.53 -28.48 -12.03
N GLU A 120 2.43 -28.18 -11.10
CA GLU A 120 3.40 -29.14 -10.56
C GLU A 120 2.97 -29.68 -9.20
N GLN A 121 3.13 -30.99 -9.00
CA GLN A 121 2.86 -31.61 -7.71
C GLN A 121 4.04 -31.37 -6.75
N ARG A 122 3.76 -30.69 -5.63
CA ARG A 122 4.73 -30.43 -4.56
C ARG A 122 4.25 -31.04 -3.25
N HIS A 123 5.19 -31.44 -2.40
CA HIS A 123 4.89 -31.92 -1.07
C HIS A 123 4.60 -30.75 -0.12
N VAL A 124 3.55 -30.85 0.70
CA VAL A 124 3.06 -29.77 1.55
C VAL A 124 4.13 -29.25 2.51
N THR A 125 4.92 -30.13 3.12
CA THR A 125 5.98 -29.72 4.06
C THR A 125 7.14 -29.01 3.37
N GLY A 126 7.37 -29.26 2.08
CA GLY A 126 8.35 -28.53 1.29
C GLY A 126 7.87 -27.10 1.03
N TYR A 127 6.64 -26.99 0.55
CA TYR A 127 5.99 -25.71 0.27
C TYR A 127 5.83 -24.84 1.52
N MET A 128 5.44 -25.44 2.65
CA MET A 128 5.33 -24.77 3.95
C MET A 128 6.62 -24.03 4.36
N LYS A 129 7.79 -24.58 4.06
CA LYS A 129 9.07 -23.95 4.39
C LYS A 129 9.31 -22.66 3.63
N GLU A 130 8.79 -22.54 2.41
CA GLU A 130 8.85 -21.31 1.60
C GLU A 130 8.11 -20.16 2.31
N PHE A 131 7.15 -20.48 3.19
CA PHE A 131 6.38 -19.53 3.99
C PHE A 131 6.79 -19.53 5.47
N LEU A 132 8.02 -19.97 5.76
CA LEU A 132 8.61 -19.96 7.10
C LEU A 132 7.84 -20.79 8.13
N PHE A 133 7.13 -21.84 7.69
CA PHE A 133 6.54 -22.82 8.61
C PHE A 133 7.46 -24.02 8.81
N GLN A 134 7.56 -24.48 10.05
CA GLN A 134 8.26 -25.70 10.39
C GLN A 134 7.43 -26.94 10.01
N PRO A 135 8.03 -28.06 9.60
CA PRO A 135 7.29 -29.29 9.27
C PRO A 135 6.39 -29.78 10.40
N GLU A 136 6.78 -29.58 11.65
CA GLU A 136 6.02 -29.98 12.83
C GLU A 136 4.71 -29.19 12.97
N GLN A 137 4.63 -27.99 12.37
CA GLN A 137 3.42 -27.16 12.39
C GLN A 137 2.34 -27.66 11.41
N ALA A 138 2.62 -28.68 10.58
CA ALA A 138 1.69 -29.17 9.56
C ALA A 138 0.33 -29.59 10.13
N ARG A 139 0.33 -30.14 11.35
CA ARG A 139 -0.87 -30.61 12.06
C ARG A 139 -1.42 -29.60 13.07
N THR A 140 -0.84 -28.40 13.13
CA THR A 140 -1.29 -27.35 14.04
C THR A 140 -2.65 -26.82 13.56
N PRO A 141 -3.67 -26.76 14.44
CA PRO A 141 -4.95 -26.13 14.13
C PRO A 141 -4.78 -24.63 13.83
N ILE A 142 -5.53 -24.10 12.86
CA ILE A 142 -5.45 -22.68 12.47
C ILE A 142 -5.75 -21.75 13.65
N ARG A 143 -6.65 -22.13 14.56
CA ARG A 143 -6.92 -21.33 15.77
C ARG A 143 -5.70 -21.08 16.65
N SER A 144 -4.69 -21.93 16.57
CA SER A 144 -3.44 -21.81 17.34
C SER A 144 -2.39 -20.93 16.65
N LEU A 145 -2.60 -20.52 15.40
CA LEU A 145 -1.68 -19.65 14.66
C LEU A 145 -1.84 -18.19 15.09
N SER A 146 -0.72 -17.48 15.13
CA SER A 146 -0.67 -16.03 15.32
C SER A 146 -1.28 -15.27 14.13
N GLY A 147 -1.50 -13.95 14.27
CA GLY A 147 -1.99 -13.12 13.17
C GLY A 147 -1.09 -13.17 11.93
N GLY A 148 0.22 -13.00 12.13
CA GLY A 148 1.21 -13.07 11.05
C GLY A 148 1.32 -14.46 10.43
N GLU A 149 1.26 -15.54 11.24
CA GLU A 149 1.22 -16.90 10.74
C GLU A 149 -0.02 -17.17 9.89
N ARG A 150 -1.21 -16.67 10.30
CA ARG A 150 -2.42 -16.79 9.47
C ARG A 150 -2.28 -16.05 8.14
N ALA A 151 -1.67 -14.87 8.15
CA ALA A 151 -1.41 -14.13 6.91
C ALA A 151 -0.46 -14.89 5.98
N ARG A 152 0.63 -15.48 6.51
CA ARG A 152 1.53 -16.36 5.75
C ARG A 152 0.81 -17.58 5.17
N LEU A 153 -0.09 -18.18 5.93
CA LEU A 153 -0.89 -19.31 5.47
C LEU A 153 -1.85 -18.92 4.32
N MET A 154 -2.48 -17.75 4.42
CA MET A 154 -3.33 -17.21 3.36
C MET A 154 -2.53 -16.91 2.09
N LEU A 155 -1.38 -16.26 2.22
CA LEU A 155 -0.46 -16.01 1.12
C LEU A 155 -0.04 -17.32 0.44
N ALA A 156 0.35 -18.32 1.23
CA ALA A 156 0.69 -19.65 0.72
C ALA A 156 -0.46 -20.29 -0.05
N ARG A 157 -1.71 -20.18 0.43
CA ARG A 157 -2.85 -20.76 -0.29
C ARG A 157 -3.19 -20.01 -1.56
N ILE A 158 -3.05 -18.69 -1.57
CA ILE A 158 -3.29 -17.88 -2.77
C ILE A 158 -2.24 -18.21 -3.84
N LEU A 159 -0.97 -18.28 -3.46
CA LEU A 159 0.15 -18.50 -4.38
C LEU A 159 0.30 -19.96 -4.82
N SER A 160 -0.38 -20.90 -4.17
CA SER A 160 -0.43 -22.28 -4.66
C SER A 160 -1.34 -22.43 -5.89
N ARG A 161 -2.28 -21.50 -6.08
CA ARG A 161 -3.18 -21.48 -7.23
C ARG A 161 -2.55 -20.70 -8.39
N PRO A 162 -2.84 -21.10 -9.64
CA PRO A 162 -2.35 -20.35 -10.78
C PRO A 162 -3.03 -18.97 -10.79
N ALA A 163 -2.19 -17.93 -10.86
CA ALA A 163 -2.61 -16.53 -10.87
C ALA A 163 -1.60 -15.71 -11.68
N ASN A 164 -2.10 -14.83 -12.54
CA ASN A 164 -1.28 -13.89 -13.31
C ASN A 164 -1.59 -12.41 -12.99
N LEU A 165 -2.61 -12.17 -12.16
CA LEU A 165 -2.87 -10.88 -11.52
C LEU A 165 -3.09 -11.10 -10.01
N LEU A 166 -2.20 -10.54 -9.20
CA LEU A 166 -2.31 -10.57 -7.74
C LEU A 166 -2.81 -9.23 -7.22
N ILE A 167 -3.86 -9.26 -6.42
CA ILE A 167 -4.42 -8.08 -5.76
C ILE A 167 -4.19 -8.22 -4.26
N LEU A 168 -3.52 -7.26 -3.65
CA LEU A 168 -3.22 -7.24 -2.23
C LEU A 168 -3.85 -5.98 -1.61
N ASP A 169 -4.98 -6.13 -0.92
CA ASP A 169 -5.68 -5.00 -0.29
C ASP A 169 -5.25 -4.87 1.18
N GLU A 170 -4.38 -3.90 1.45
CA GLU A 170 -3.81 -3.60 2.77
C GLU A 170 -3.08 -4.79 3.42
N PRO A 171 -2.17 -5.48 2.69
CA PRO A 171 -1.58 -6.72 3.15
C PRO A 171 -0.56 -6.52 4.27
N THR A 172 -0.07 -5.29 4.47
CA THR A 172 0.96 -4.95 5.46
C THR A 172 0.40 -4.83 6.88
N ASN A 173 -0.93 -4.81 7.03
CA ASN A 173 -1.56 -4.71 8.34
C ASN A 173 -1.47 -6.04 9.12
N ASP A 174 -1.21 -5.95 10.42
CA ASP A 174 -1.07 -7.08 11.35
C ASP A 174 0.07 -8.07 11.00
N LEU A 175 1.01 -7.67 10.13
CA LEU A 175 2.19 -8.48 9.82
C LEU A 175 3.35 -8.18 10.76
N ASP A 176 4.08 -9.23 11.14
CA ASP A 176 5.40 -9.08 11.73
C ASP A 176 6.44 -8.74 10.64
N ILE A 177 7.62 -8.27 11.07
CA ILE A 177 8.69 -7.85 10.16
C ILE A 177 9.12 -9.01 9.24
N GLU A 178 9.20 -10.23 9.78
CA GLU A 178 9.59 -11.42 9.00
C GLU A 178 8.58 -11.70 7.87
N THR A 179 7.28 -11.55 8.14
CA THR A 179 6.24 -11.74 7.13
C THR A 179 6.20 -10.60 6.12
N LEU A 180 6.52 -9.37 6.52
CA LEU A 180 6.65 -8.23 5.60
C LEU A 180 7.81 -8.42 4.62
N ASP A 181 8.95 -8.91 5.09
CA ASP A 181 10.12 -9.20 4.24
C ASP A 181 9.81 -10.33 3.25
N LEU A 182 9.16 -11.40 3.72
CA LEU A 182 8.67 -12.48 2.86
C LEU A 182 7.71 -11.96 1.78
N LEU A 183 6.77 -11.09 2.16
CA LEU A 183 5.81 -10.52 1.21
C LEU A 183 6.51 -9.64 0.17
N GLN A 184 7.52 -8.85 0.56
CA GLN A 184 8.34 -8.07 -0.37
C GLN A 184 9.02 -8.98 -1.40
N GLU A 185 9.64 -10.08 -0.97
CA GLU A 185 10.32 -11.03 -1.86
C GLU A 185 9.34 -11.71 -2.83
N ILE A 186 8.16 -12.09 -2.34
CA ILE A 186 7.08 -12.65 -3.16
C ILE A 186 6.63 -11.65 -4.22
N VAL A 187 6.34 -10.40 -3.83
CA VAL A 187 5.86 -9.38 -4.76
C VAL A 187 6.94 -9.04 -5.79
N ALA A 188 8.19 -8.87 -5.37
CA ALA A 188 9.32 -8.59 -6.27
C ALA A 188 9.62 -9.75 -7.23
N GLY A 189 9.38 -10.99 -6.79
CA GLY A 189 9.58 -12.19 -7.60
C GLY A 189 8.39 -12.56 -8.49
N PHE A 190 7.21 -11.95 -8.32
CA PHE A 190 6.01 -12.34 -9.03
C PHE A 190 6.07 -11.98 -10.51
N PRO A 191 6.03 -12.96 -11.44
CA PRO A 191 6.18 -12.70 -12.87
C PRO A 191 4.92 -12.12 -13.52
N GLY A 192 3.77 -12.22 -12.84
CA GLY A 192 2.52 -11.60 -13.26
C GLY A 192 2.45 -10.12 -12.89
N THR A 193 1.24 -9.58 -12.91
CA THR A 193 0.97 -8.20 -12.49
C THR A 193 0.54 -8.18 -11.03
N VAL A 194 0.97 -7.17 -10.27
CA VAL A 194 0.53 -6.95 -8.89
C VAL A 194 -0.20 -5.61 -8.77
N ILE A 195 -1.34 -5.59 -8.08
CA ILE A 195 -1.99 -4.36 -7.63
C ILE A 195 -2.02 -4.39 -6.11
N LEU A 196 -1.35 -3.44 -5.50
CA LEU A 196 -1.14 -3.35 -4.06
C LEU A 196 -1.82 -2.10 -3.52
N VAL A 197 -2.73 -2.27 -2.56
CA VAL A 197 -3.24 -1.17 -1.73
C VAL A 197 -2.46 -1.20 -0.43
N SER A 198 -1.71 -0.15 -0.12
CA SER A 198 -0.99 -0.08 1.15
C SER A 198 -0.77 1.36 1.57
N HIS A 199 -0.65 1.55 2.88
CA HIS A 199 -0.18 2.78 3.50
C HIS A 199 1.31 2.71 3.89
N ASP A 200 1.97 1.57 3.72
CA ASP A 200 3.38 1.36 4.03
C ASP A 200 4.27 1.93 2.91
N ARG A 201 4.97 3.02 3.23
CA ARG A 201 5.79 3.78 2.28
C ARG A 201 7.02 2.99 1.84
N ASP A 202 7.70 2.35 2.77
CA ASP A 202 8.93 1.59 2.51
C ASP A 202 8.63 0.35 1.67
N PHE A 203 7.51 -0.31 1.95
CA PHE A 203 7.05 -1.43 1.14
C PHE A 203 6.75 -1.00 -0.30
N LEU A 204 6.05 0.12 -0.49
CA LEU A 204 5.74 0.66 -1.81
C LEU A 204 7.02 0.98 -2.58
N ASP A 205 7.96 1.74 -1.98
CA ASP A 205 9.20 2.17 -2.63
C ASP A 205 10.07 1.00 -3.11
N ARG A 206 9.99 -0.15 -2.44
CA ARG A 206 10.78 -1.34 -2.80
C ARG A 206 10.12 -2.23 -3.83
N THR A 207 8.80 -2.17 -3.98
CA THR A 207 8.05 -3.19 -4.72
C THR A 207 7.33 -2.67 -5.95
N VAL A 208 6.90 -1.41 -5.98
CA VAL A 208 6.02 -0.90 -7.03
C VAL A 208 6.78 -0.21 -8.17
N THR A 209 6.29 -0.40 -9.39
CA THR A 209 6.78 0.26 -10.62
C THR A 209 6.04 1.56 -10.90
N SER A 210 4.78 1.67 -10.46
CA SER A 210 4.01 2.93 -10.51
C SER A 210 3.07 3.05 -9.32
N THR A 211 2.72 4.28 -8.97
CA THR A 211 1.86 4.62 -7.84
C THR A 211 0.67 5.44 -8.32
N ILE A 212 -0.55 4.98 -8.02
CA ILE A 212 -1.81 5.68 -8.27
C ILE A 212 -2.26 6.36 -6.99
N ALA A 213 -2.51 7.67 -7.06
CA ALA A 213 -2.94 8.46 -5.90
C ALA A 213 -4.00 9.50 -6.27
N PRO A 214 -4.85 9.94 -5.33
CA PRO A 214 -5.76 11.05 -5.56
C PRO A 214 -4.96 12.34 -5.80
N ALA A 215 -5.39 13.17 -6.75
CA ALA A 215 -4.72 14.42 -7.09
C ALA A 215 -4.68 15.41 -5.90
N VAL A 216 -5.71 15.35 -5.05
CA VAL A 216 -5.86 16.17 -3.84
C VAL A 216 -6.15 15.23 -2.66
N PRO A 217 -5.13 14.82 -1.88
CA PRO A 217 -5.32 13.90 -0.76
C PRO A 217 -6.27 14.44 0.31
N ASP A 218 -6.15 15.71 0.70
CA ASP A 218 -6.95 16.30 1.79
C ASP A 218 -8.42 16.49 1.45
N ALA A 219 -8.74 16.59 0.16
CA ALA A 219 -10.08 16.79 -0.35
C ALA A 219 -10.26 16.02 -1.65
N PRO A 220 -10.43 14.68 -1.59
CA PRO A 220 -10.56 13.85 -2.78
C PRO A 220 -11.76 14.28 -3.61
N ASP A 221 -11.47 14.79 -4.82
CA ASP A 221 -12.45 15.25 -5.81
C ASP A 221 -12.71 14.21 -6.91
N GLY A 222 -12.19 12.99 -6.69
CA GLY A 222 -12.25 11.87 -7.61
C GLY A 222 -11.22 11.94 -8.75
N ARG A 223 -10.31 12.92 -8.80
CA ARG A 223 -9.19 12.87 -9.75
C ARG A 223 -8.11 11.94 -9.23
N TRP A 224 -7.72 10.97 -10.05
CA TRP A 224 -6.64 10.04 -9.79
C TRP A 224 -5.49 10.30 -10.76
N ILE A 225 -4.25 10.17 -10.28
CA ILE A 225 -3.03 10.38 -11.06
C ILE A 225 -2.13 9.17 -10.86
N GLU A 226 -1.58 8.65 -11.96
CA GLU A 226 -0.51 7.68 -11.95
C GLU A 226 0.84 8.40 -11.98
N TYR A 227 1.74 7.97 -11.11
CA TYR A 227 3.11 8.45 -10.99
C TYR A 227 4.05 7.28 -11.25
N ALA A 228 5.13 7.51 -11.99
CA ALA A 228 6.16 6.50 -12.17
C ALA A 228 6.95 6.33 -10.86
N GLY A 229 7.24 5.09 -10.48
CA GLY A 229 8.00 4.76 -9.27
C GLY A 229 7.16 4.62 -8.00
N GLY A 230 7.88 4.65 -6.88
CA GLY A 230 7.37 4.43 -5.53
C GLY A 230 6.60 5.60 -4.94
N TYR A 231 6.33 5.50 -3.65
CA TYR A 231 5.74 6.56 -2.83
C TYR A 231 6.64 7.81 -2.78
N THR A 232 7.96 7.62 -2.61
CA THR A 232 8.93 8.73 -2.57
C THR A 232 9.00 9.46 -3.92
N ASP A 233 9.02 8.71 -5.03
CA ASP A 233 9.01 9.29 -6.38
C ASP A 233 7.74 10.09 -6.66
N MET A 234 6.59 9.57 -6.23
CA MET A 234 5.30 10.25 -6.30
C MET A 234 5.33 11.60 -5.56
N LEU A 235 5.87 11.64 -4.34
CA LEU A 235 5.95 12.88 -3.56
C LEU A 235 6.84 13.93 -4.25
N ALA A 236 7.98 13.52 -4.80
CA ALA A 236 8.87 14.40 -5.55
C ALA A 236 8.17 14.98 -6.79
N GLN A 237 7.50 14.14 -7.57
CA GLN A 237 6.73 14.56 -8.76
C GLN A 237 5.58 15.52 -8.42
N ARG A 238 4.86 15.26 -7.32
CA ARG A 238 3.77 16.13 -6.86
C ARG A 238 4.28 17.51 -6.44
N LYS A 239 5.42 17.58 -5.75
CA LYS A 239 6.06 18.85 -5.38
C LYS A 239 6.47 19.65 -6.61
N GLY A 240 7.14 19.01 -7.57
CA GLY A 240 7.52 19.64 -8.85
C GLY A 240 6.31 20.23 -9.59
N ALA A 241 5.23 19.46 -9.72
CA ALA A 241 4.00 19.92 -10.37
C ALA A 241 3.34 21.10 -9.64
N LEU A 242 3.37 21.13 -8.31
CA LEU A 242 2.86 22.24 -7.50
C LEU A 242 3.70 23.51 -7.68
N GLU A 243 5.03 23.36 -7.71
CA GLU A 243 5.93 24.49 -7.98
C GLU A 243 5.74 25.09 -9.36
N GLU A 244 5.61 24.26 -10.39
CA GLU A 244 5.37 24.71 -11.76
C GLU A 244 4.06 25.46 -11.88
N ARG A 245 2.98 24.95 -11.25
CA ARG A 245 1.70 25.66 -11.18
C ARG A 245 1.84 27.01 -10.50
N ARG A 246 2.50 27.07 -9.35
CA ARG A 246 2.73 28.34 -8.63
C ARG A 246 3.58 29.32 -9.43
N LYS A 247 4.55 28.83 -10.21
CA LYS A 247 5.37 29.66 -11.13
C LYS A 247 4.51 30.17 -12.29
N ALA A 248 3.65 29.34 -12.87
CA ALA A 248 2.73 29.70 -13.93
C ALA A 248 1.67 30.72 -13.50
N GLU A 249 1.10 30.56 -12.31
CA GLU A 249 0.14 31.51 -11.72
C GLU A 249 0.80 32.88 -11.47
N LYS A 250 2.00 32.91 -10.89
CA LYS A 250 2.78 34.15 -10.73
C LYS A 250 3.19 34.80 -12.04
N ALA A 251 3.39 34.02 -13.10
CA ALA A 251 3.68 34.52 -14.43
C ALA A 251 2.42 35.08 -15.13
N ALA A 252 1.26 34.47 -14.88
CA ALA A 252 -0.04 34.92 -15.38
C ALA A 252 -0.58 36.15 -14.63
N GLU A 253 -0.22 36.34 -13.36
CA GLU A 253 -0.61 37.50 -12.55
C GLU A 253 0.18 38.79 -12.86
N LYS A 254 1.25 38.75 -13.67
CA LYS A 254 1.94 39.98 -14.09
C LYS A 254 1.16 40.69 -15.20
N PRO A 255 0.64 41.92 -14.98
CA PRO A 255 0.02 42.69 -16.06
C PRO A 255 1.09 43.20 -17.03
N LYS A 256 0.76 43.23 -18.33
CA LYS A 256 1.52 43.97 -19.34
C LYS A 256 1.59 45.46 -18.96
N ALA A 257 2.70 45.91 -18.40
CA ALA A 257 3.06 47.33 -18.34
C ALA A 257 4.60 47.48 -18.40
N GLN A 258 5.02 48.52 -19.10
CA GLN A 258 6.32 48.74 -19.75
C GLN A 258 7.54 48.94 -18.83
N GLU A 259 8.69 48.57 -19.40
CA GLU A 259 10.11 49.00 -19.27
C GLU A 259 10.66 49.78 -18.06
N ALA A 260 11.87 49.30 -17.66
CA ALA A 260 12.99 49.89 -16.90
C ALA A 260 12.80 50.07 -15.36
N ALA A 261 13.69 49.65 -14.46
CA ALA A 261 15.12 49.30 -14.50
C ALA A 261 15.45 48.28 -13.35
N PRO A 262 16.69 47.73 -13.26
CA PRO A 262 16.95 46.41 -12.67
C PRO A 262 17.44 46.43 -11.20
N GLN A 263 17.43 45.21 -10.63
CA GLN A 263 18.01 44.72 -9.35
C GLN A 263 17.09 44.86 -8.13
N SER A 264 16.78 43.79 -7.41
CA SER A 264 17.73 42.91 -6.72
C SER A 264 17.57 41.41 -7.01
N ALA A 265 18.68 40.80 -7.39
CA ALA A 265 18.91 39.37 -7.24
C ALA A 265 19.35 39.07 -5.78
N ASN A 266 19.08 37.83 -5.36
CA ASN A 266 19.43 37.15 -4.10
C ASN A 266 18.53 37.49 -2.90
N SER A 267 17.84 36.51 -2.30
CA SER A 267 18.42 35.31 -1.69
C SER A 267 17.83 33.97 -2.18
N LYS A 268 18.58 33.25 -3.02
CA LYS A 268 18.77 31.82 -2.80
C LYS A 268 19.76 31.70 -1.64
N GLY A 269 19.34 31.12 -0.52
CA GLY A 269 20.25 30.86 0.60
C GLY A 269 19.58 30.89 1.96
N LYS A 270 19.52 29.70 2.57
CA LYS A 270 19.16 29.35 3.95
C LYS A 270 17.67 29.25 4.28
N LEU A 271 17.32 28.13 4.92
CA LEU A 271 16.05 27.89 5.63
C LEU A 271 15.74 29.07 6.55
N SER A 272 14.48 29.51 6.53
CA SER A 272 13.96 30.53 7.44
C SER A 272 14.13 30.11 8.91
N PHE A 273 14.29 31.07 9.81
CA PHE A 273 14.39 30.81 11.26
C PHE A 273 13.23 29.93 11.79
N LYS A 274 12.02 30.11 11.23
CA LYS A 274 10.86 29.27 11.55
C LYS A 274 11.01 27.82 11.06
N GLN A 275 11.59 27.62 9.88
CA GLN A 275 11.79 26.30 9.28
C GLN A 275 12.87 25.51 10.01
N LYS A 276 13.97 26.16 10.41
CA LYS A 276 15.01 25.53 11.25
C LYS A 276 14.47 25.11 12.61
N PHE A 277 13.69 26.00 13.25
CA PHE A 277 13.06 25.69 14.53
C PHE A 277 12.08 24.51 14.43
N ALA A 278 11.29 24.44 13.35
CA ALA A 278 10.40 23.31 13.10
C ALA A 278 11.19 22.00 12.90
N LEU A 279 12.26 22.01 12.10
CA LEU A 279 13.11 20.84 11.84
C LEU A 279 13.78 20.30 13.12
N ASP A 280 14.16 21.18 14.05
CA ASP A 280 14.72 20.80 15.36
C ASP A 280 13.67 20.30 16.38
N ASN A 281 12.39 20.66 16.21
CA ASN A 281 11.34 20.43 17.19
C ASN A 281 10.37 19.31 16.78
N LEU A 282 10.06 19.16 15.49
CA LEU A 282 9.18 18.12 14.96
C LEU A 282 9.60 16.70 15.37
N PRO A 283 10.89 16.30 15.35
CA PRO A 283 11.29 14.97 15.83
C PRO A 283 10.94 14.73 17.30
N LYS A 284 10.96 15.76 18.15
CA LYS A 284 10.60 15.66 19.57
C LYS A 284 9.08 15.55 19.74
N GLU A 285 8.33 16.25 18.91
CA GLU A 285 6.86 16.17 18.92
C GLU A 285 6.36 14.83 18.37
N MET A 286 7.00 14.31 17.32
CA MET A 286 6.76 12.97 16.76
C MET A 286 7.05 11.88 17.81
N ALA A 287 8.22 11.90 18.44
CA ALA A 287 8.56 10.92 19.48
C ALA A 287 7.57 10.96 20.67
N LYS A 288 7.01 12.14 20.98
CA LYS A 288 5.98 12.29 22.01
C LYS A 288 4.64 11.73 21.55
N ALA A 289 4.25 11.95 20.30
CA ALA A 289 3.03 11.40 19.71
C ALA A 289 3.10 9.87 19.62
N GLU A 290 4.23 9.31 19.18
CA GLU A 290 4.50 7.86 19.16
C GLU A 290 4.40 7.24 20.55
N ALA A 291 5.01 7.86 21.56
CA ALA A 291 4.92 7.39 22.94
C ALA A 291 3.46 7.39 23.47
N GLU A 292 2.68 8.42 23.12
CA GLU A 292 1.26 8.52 23.48
C GLU A 292 0.38 7.51 22.74
N ILE A 293 0.73 7.14 21.51
CA ILE A 293 0.08 6.07 20.73
C ILE A 293 0.39 4.72 21.38
N ALA A 294 1.66 4.40 21.59
CA ALA A 294 2.10 3.13 22.19
C ALA A 294 1.45 2.89 23.57
N LYS A 295 1.34 3.94 24.38
CA LYS A 295 0.68 3.87 25.70
C LYS A 295 -0.83 3.56 25.58
N ARG A 296 -1.52 4.13 24.59
CA ARG A 296 -2.96 3.88 24.36
C ARG A 296 -3.20 2.51 23.73
N GLU A 297 -2.32 2.07 22.84
CA GLU A 297 -2.34 0.72 22.27
C GLU A 297 -2.19 -0.34 23.35
N GLN A 298 -1.27 -0.15 24.31
CA GLN A 298 -1.12 -1.07 25.43
C GLN A 298 -2.39 -1.21 26.28
N VAL A 299 -3.16 -0.12 26.43
CA VAL A 299 -4.46 -0.14 27.13
C VAL A 299 -5.51 -0.85 26.29
N MET A 300 -5.53 -0.64 24.98
CA MET A 300 -6.47 -1.28 24.05
C MET A 300 -6.16 -2.75 23.76
N ALA A 301 -4.95 -3.22 24.07
CA ALA A 301 -4.55 -4.61 23.97
C ALA A 301 -5.24 -5.53 25.00
N ASP A 302 -5.95 -4.98 25.99
CA ASP A 302 -6.80 -5.75 26.91
C ASP A 302 -8.05 -6.28 26.18
N PRO A 303 -8.18 -7.61 25.95
CA PRO A 303 -9.31 -8.20 25.22
C PRO A 303 -10.66 -8.00 25.91
N ASN A 304 -10.65 -7.70 27.22
CA ASN A 304 -11.87 -7.50 28.00
C ASN A 304 -12.29 -6.03 28.08
N LEU A 305 -11.49 -5.09 27.57
CA LEU A 305 -11.79 -3.66 27.66
C LEU A 305 -13.07 -3.30 26.91
N PHE A 306 -13.28 -3.87 25.72
CA PHE A 306 -14.49 -3.62 24.92
C PHE A 306 -15.75 -4.17 25.60
N THR A 307 -15.66 -5.37 26.17
CA THR A 307 -16.77 -6.02 26.88
C THR A 307 -17.11 -5.32 28.19
N ARG A 308 -16.10 -4.77 28.88
CA ARG A 308 -16.26 -4.06 30.15
C ARG A 308 -16.73 -2.61 29.97
N ASP A 309 -16.20 -1.91 28.96
CA ASP A 309 -16.50 -0.50 28.71
C ASP A 309 -16.28 -0.12 27.23
N ALA A 310 -17.30 -0.39 26.41
CA ALA A 310 -17.31 -0.05 24.99
C ALA A 310 -17.19 1.46 24.73
N ALA A 311 -17.64 2.32 25.65
CA ALA A 311 -17.55 3.77 25.49
C ALA A 311 -16.11 4.26 25.68
N ALA A 312 -15.38 3.71 26.65
CA ALA A 312 -13.96 3.97 26.81
C ALA A 312 -13.12 3.45 25.63
N PHE A 313 -13.42 2.26 25.12
CA PHE A 313 -12.75 1.71 23.93
C PHE A 313 -12.93 2.62 22.71
N ASN A 314 -14.16 3.04 22.41
CA ASN A 314 -14.44 3.92 21.27
C ASN A 314 -13.78 5.30 21.41
N ARG A 315 -13.69 5.84 22.64
CA ARG A 315 -12.97 7.09 22.91
C ARG A 315 -11.47 6.93 22.64
N LEU A 316 -10.85 5.87 23.15
CA LEU A 316 -9.44 5.57 22.95
C LEU A 316 -9.11 5.36 21.47
N ALA A 317 -9.97 4.63 20.74
CA ALA A 317 -9.83 4.45 19.30
C ALA A 317 -9.86 5.78 18.55
N ALA A 318 -10.82 6.66 18.86
CA ALA A 318 -10.92 7.99 18.24
C ALA A 318 -9.75 8.92 18.61
N GLU A 319 -9.21 8.82 19.82
CA GLU A 319 -8.02 9.57 20.24
C GLU A 319 -6.75 9.07 19.56
N MET A 320 -6.57 7.74 19.42
CA MET A 320 -5.46 7.16 18.68
C MET A 320 -5.51 7.55 17.21
N GLU A 321 -6.67 7.54 16.58
CA GLU A 321 -6.82 7.96 15.18
C GLU A 321 -6.39 9.43 14.99
N LYS A 322 -6.75 10.31 15.92
CA LYS A 322 -6.30 11.71 15.91
C LYS A 322 -4.79 11.84 16.10
N LEU A 323 -4.20 11.07 17.00
CA LEU A 323 -2.75 11.08 17.25
C LEU A 323 -1.98 10.55 16.04
N ARG A 324 -2.44 9.46 15.42
CA ARG A 324 -1.86 8.89 14.20
C ARG A 324 -1.95 9.87 13.03
N THR A 325 -3.12 10.45 12.80
CA THR A 325 -3.29 11.48 11.76
C THR A 325 -2.39 12.70 12.01
N GLY A 326 -2.22 13.10 13.27
CA GLY A 326 -1.32 14.19 13.65
C GLY A 326 0.15 13.85 13.42
N LEU A 327 0.56 12.62 13.77
CA LEU A 327 1.90 12.11 13.52
C LEU A 327 2.23 12.11 12.02
N THR A 328 1.30 11.63 11.18
CA THR A 328 1.46 11.66 9.71
C THR A 328 1.70 13.08 9.20
N LYS A 329 0.99 14.09 9.71
CA LYS A 329 1.19 15.49 9.31
C LYS A 329 2.54 16.05 9.76
N MET A 330 2.96 15.73 10.98
CA MET A 330 4.27 16.15 11.50
C MET A 330 5.43 15.53 10.71
N GLU A 331 5.29 14.26 10.32
CA GLU A 331 6.24 13.57 9.44
C GLU A 331 6.31 14.18 8.04
N GLU A 332 5.15 14.48 7.44
CA GLU A 332 5.06 15.14 6.13
C GLU A 332 5.76 16.51 6.17
N GLU A 333 5.49 17.31 7.20
CA GLU A 333 6.14 18.62 7.39
C GLU A 333 7.64 18.47 7.62
N TRP A 334 8.09 17.50 8.42
CA TRP A 334 9.50 17.28 8.69
C TRP A 334 10.26 16.86 7.43
N LEU A 335 9.69 15.94 6.65
CA LEU A 335 10.28 15.47 5.39
C LEU A 335 10.31 16.56 4.32
N GLU A 336 9.29 17.41 4.26
CA GLU A 336 9.30 18.63 3.45
C GLU A 336 10.45 19.57 3.79
N LEU A 337 10.71 19.77 5.09
CA LEU A 337 11.77 20.64 5.56
C LEU A 337 13.18 20.05 5.37
N GLU A 338 13.35 18.75 5.54
CA GLU A 338 14.65 18.07 5.33
C GLU A 338 15.04 18.05 3.85
N MET A 339 14.09 17.77 2.94
CA MET A 339 14.35 17.89 1.50
C MET A 339 14.75 19.31 1.09
N LEU A 340 14.05 20.32 1.62
CA LEU A 340 14.39 21.72 1.37
C LEU A 340 15.77 22.09 1.92
N ARG A 341 16.21 21.43 3.00
CA ARG A 341 17.56 21.60 3.56
C ARG A 341 18.62 21.03 2.61
N GLU A 342 18.40 19.82 2.11
CA GLU A 342 19.32 19.11 1.22
C GLU A 342 19.51 19.87 -0.10
N GLU A 343 18.43 20.38 -0.70
CA GLU A 343 18.47 21.23 -1.90
C GLU A 343 19.19 22.58 -1.70
N LEU A 344 19.30 23.06 -0.45
CA LEU A 344 19.99 24.30 -0.12
C LEU A 344 21.44 24.08 0.32
N GLU A 345 21.82 22.85 0.69
CA GLU A 345 23.17 22.45 1.09
C GLU A 345 23.97 21.78 -0.06
N GLY A 346 23.30 21.29 -1.12
CA GLY A 346 23.89 20.78 -2.37
C GLY A 346 24.15 21.82 -3.46
#